data_AF-C7MD53-F1
#
_entry.id   AF-C7MD53-F1
#
_cell.length_a   1.000
_cell.length_b   1.000
_cell.length_c   1.000
_cell.angle_alpha   90.00
_cell.angle_beta   90.00
_cell.angle_gamma   90.00
#
_symmetry.space_group_name_H-M   'P 1'
#
loop_
_entity.id
_entity.type
_entity.pdbx_description
1 polymer ?
#
loop_
_entity_poly.entity_id
_entity_poly.type
_entity_poly.pdbx_seq_one_letter_code
_entity_poly.pdbx_strand_id
1 'polypeptide(L)' 'MNYPTVQPIRVTANRDHPGAHVVTIRCPYCHREHSHGLPAGDTAAGHRHSHCGRGNGYMIAAAEADR' A
#
# COMPACT_ATOMS: atom_id res chain seq x y z
N MET A 1 -9.78 13.18 10.38
CA MET A 1 -9.47 11.87 11.01
C MET A 1 -7.99 11.62 10.87
N ASN A 2 -7.31 11.26 11.96
CA ASN A 2 -5.89 10.90 11.91
C ASN A 2 -5.80 9.42 11.50
N TYR A 3 -5.25 9.14 10.32
CA TYR A 3 -5.06 7.78 9.83
C TYR A 3 -3.65 7.31 10.16
N PRO A 4 -3.45 6.07 10.64
CA PRO A 4 -2.10 5.52 10.78
C PRO A 4 -1.43 5.47 9.41
N THR A 5 -0.16 5.87 9.35
CA THR A 5 0.67 5.78 8.15
C THR A 5 1.57 4.54 8.23
N VAL A 6 1.62 3.77 7.15
CA VAL A 6 2.49 2.60 7.02
C VAL A 6 3.45 2.76 5.85
N GLN A 7 4.64 2.17 6.00
CA GLN A 7 5.64 2.11 4.95
C GLN A 7 5.42 0.85 4.08
N PRO A 8 5.62 0.94 2.76
CA PRO A 8 5.76 -0.22 1.89
C PRO A 8 6.85 -1.17 2.40
N ILE A 9 6.53 -2.46 2.53
CA ILE A 9 7.53 -3.50 2.79
C ILE A 9 8.17 -3.95 1.48
N ARG A 10 7.36 -4.05 0.43
CA ARG A 10 7.79 -4.48 -0.89
C ARG A 10 6.92 -3.84 -1.97
N VAL A 11 7.54 -3.38 -3.05
CA VAL A 11 6.85 -2.97 -4.27
C VAL A 11 7.38 -3.83 -5.40
N THR A 12 6.52 -4.59 -6.07
CA THR A 12 6.89 -5.42 -7.22
C THR A 12 6.12 -4.99 -8.45
N ALA A 13 6.73 -5.06 -9.63
CA ALA A 13 6.00 -4.89 -10.87
C ALA A 13 4.92 -5.98 -11.02
N ASN A 14 3.76 -5.60 -11.53
CA ASN A 14 2.71 -6.53 -11.90
C ASN A 14 3.02 -7.08 -13.31
N ARG A 15 3.29 -8.39 -13.42
CA ARG A 15 3.68 -9.01 -14.69
C ARG A 15 2.51 -9.16 -15.66
N ASP A 16 1.30 -9.27 -15.13
CA ASP A 16 0.07 -9.42 -15.93
C ASP A 16 -0.45 -8.08 -16.46
N HIS A 17 -0.03 -6.97 -15.83
CA HIS A 17 -0.42 -5.62 -16.21
C HIS A 17 0.82 -4.71 -16.28
N PRO A 18 1.49 -4.62 -17.46
CA PRO A 18 2.70 -3.82 -17.62
C PRO A 18 2.53 -2.37 -17.16
N GLY A 19 3.48 -1.90 -16.35
CA GLY A 19 3.46 -0.57 -15.74
C GLY A 19 2.71 -0.50 -14.41
N ALA A 20 1.84 -1.46 -14.08
CA ALA A 20 1.22 -1.54 -12.77
C ALA A 20 2.18 -2.17 -11.73
N HIS A 21 1.90 -1.93 -10.45
CA HIS A 21 2.68 -2.47 -9.34
C HIS A 21 1.79 -3.17 -8.32
N VAL A 22 2.39 -4.04 -7.52
CA VAL A 22 1.79 -4.61 -6.31
C VAL A 22 2.61 -4.14 -5.13
N VAL A 23 2.00 -3.39 -4.22
CA VAL A 23 2.62 -2.98 -2.96
C VAL A 23 2.17 -3.92 -1.84
N THR A 24 3.11 -4.39 -1.04
CA THR A 24 2.85 -5.17 0.18
C THR A 24 3.18 -4.31 1.41
N ILE A 25 2.26 -4.27 2.36
CA ILE A 25 2.37 -3.53 3.63
C ILE A 25 2.05 -4.46 4.81
N ARG A 26 2.45 -4.08 6.03
CA ARG A 26 1.92 -4.68 7.25
C ARG A 26 0.77 -3.84 7.76
N CYS A 27 -0.43 -4.44 7.80
CA CYS A 27 -1.63 -3.73 8.20
C CYS A 27 -1.52 -3.27 9.66
N PRO A 28 -1.80 -1.99 9.97
CA PRO A 28 -1.67 -1.47 11.32
C PRO A 28 -2.73 -2.03 12.29
N TYR A 29 -3.75 -2.72 11.76
CA TYR A 29 -4.89 -3.23 12.54
C TYR A 29 -4.80 -4.72 12.86
N CYS A 30 -4.49 -5.57 11.88
CA CYS A 30 -4.40 -7.02 12.09
C CYS A 30 -2.96 -7.53 12.13
N HIS A 31 -1.99 -6.64 11.91
CA HIS A 31 -0.54 -6.90 11.94
C HIS A 31 -0.05 -7.99 10.98
N ARG A 32 -0.87 -8.40 10.01
CA ARG A 32 -0.54 -9.29 8.89
C ARG A 32 -0.16 -8.50 7.64
N GLU A 33 0.48 -9.18 6.69
CA GLU A 33 0.83 -8.58 5.40
C GLU A 33 -0.36 -8.56 4.44
N HIS A 34 -0.50 -7.45 3.71
CA HIS A 34 -1.53 -7.26 2.69
C HIS A 34 -0.93 -6.66 1.44
N SER A 35 -1.43 -7.11 0.29
CA SER A 35 -1.01 -6.62 -1.02
C SER A 35 -2.10 -5.78 -1.67
N HIS A 36 -1.70 -4.69 -2.32
CA HIS A 36 -2.56 -3.79 -3.08
C HIS A 36 -2.03 -3.64 -4.49
N GLY A 37 -2.92 -3.78 -5.48
CA GLY A 37 -2.63 -3.40 -6.86
C GLY A 37 -2.62 -1.88 -6.99
N LEU A 38 -1.65 -1.37 -7.75
CA LEU A 38 -1.47 0.04 -8.07
C LEU A 38 -1.41 0.20 -9.59
N PRO A 39 -2.20 1.11 -10.16
CA PRO A 39 -2.17 1.35 -11.59
C PRO A 39 -0.83 1.97 -12.02
N ALA A 40 -0.56 1.93 -13.33
CA ALA A 40 0.65 2.51 -13.88
C ALA A 40 0.72 4.02 -13.63
N GLY A 41 1.88 4.50 -13.17
CA GLY A 41 2.10 5.90 -12.81
C GLY A 41 1.64 6.30 -11.40
N ASP A 42 1.13 5.36 -10.60
CA ASP A 42 0.81 5.59 -9.17
C ASP A 42 2.06 5.31 -8.30
N THR A 43 2.26 6.11 -7.26
CA THR A 43 3.45 6.11 -6.40
C THR A 43 3.33 5.20 -5.17
N ALA A 44 2.27 4.37 -5.11
CA ALA A 44 1.84 3.60 -3.94
C ALA A 44 1.30 4.44 -2.78
N ALA A 45 1.46 5.76 -2.82
CA ALA A 45 1.07 6.66 -1.75
C ALA A 45 -0.44 6.88 -1.70
N GLY A 46 -1.01 6.93 -0.50
CA GLY A 46 -2.36 7.45 -0.30
C GLY A 46 -3.24 6.61 0.62
N HIS A 47 -4.48 7.05 0.74
CA HIS A 47 -5.46 6.42 1.61
C HIS A 47 -5.94 5.10 1.05
N ARG A 48 -6.03 4.08 1.91
CA ARG A 48 -6.59 2.76 1.61
C ARG A 48 -7.56 2.36 2.70
N HIS A 49 -8.68 1.76 2.29
CA HIS A 49 -9.63 1.20 3.23
C HIS A 49 -9.07 -0.08 3.86
N SER A 50 -9.29 -0.26 5.17
CA SER A 50 -8.86 -1.47 5.86
C SER A 50 -9.96 -2.53 5.79
N HIS A 51 -9.64 -3.70 5.23
CA HIS A 51 -10.58 -4.84 5.23
C HIS A 51 -10.49 -5.70 6.50
N CYS A 52 -9.53 -5.42 7.39
CA CYS A 52 -9.14 -6.33 8.46
C CYS A 52 -9.66 -5.95 9.86
N GLY A 53 -10.47 -4.90 10.01
CA GLY A 53 -11.02 -4.50 11.31
C GLY A 53 -11.55 -3.06 11.41
N ARG A 54 -11.88 -2.62 12.63
CA ARG A 54 -12.40 -1.28 13.00
C ARG A 54 -11.37 -0.18 12.69
N GLY A 55 -11.40 0.37 11.50
CA GLY A 55 -10.64 1.57 11.17
C GLY A 55 -11.13 2.17 9.85
N ASN A 56 -11.20 3.50 9.78
CA ASN A 56 -11.67 4.22 8.58
C ASN A 56 -10.66 4.18 7.41
N GLY A 57 -9.68 3.27 7.46
CA GLY A 57 -8.55 3.15 6.53
C GLY A 57 -7.21 3.53 7.15
N TYR A 58 -6.17 3.59 6.34
CA TYR A 58 -4.81 3.95 6.70
C TYR A 58 -4.13 4.62 5.51
N MET A 59 -3.01 5.29 5.73
CA MET A 59 -2.19 5.89 4.67
C MET A 59 -1.02 4.97 4.33
N ILE A 60 -0.80 4.68 3.06
CA ILE A 60 0.48 4.15 2.59
C ILE A 60 1.37 5.36 2.26
N ALA A 61 2.58 5.42 2.81
CA ALA A 61 3.56 6.44 2.45
C ALA A 61 4.02 6.24 0.99
N ALA A 62 4.50 7.31 0.34
CA ALA A 62 5.18 7.14 -0.94
C ALA A 62 6.34 6.18 -0.76
N ALA A 63 6.48 5.21 -1.65
CA ALA A 63 7.72 4.44 -1.70
C ALA A 63 8.83 5.44 -2.04
N GLU A 64 9.79 5.60 -1.12
CA GLU A 64 11.01 6.36 -1.40
C GLU A 64 11.58 5.79 -2.71
N ALA A 65 11.63 6.59 -3.77
CA ALA A 65 12.28 6.14 -5.00
C ALA A 65 13.74 5.91 -4.65
N ASP A 66 14.19 4.65 -4.72
CA ASP A 66 15.62 4.33 -4.69
C ASP A 66 16.27 5.15 -5.81
N ARG A 67 17.15 6.07 -5.39
CA ARG A 67 17.61 7.21 -6.18
C ARG A 67 18.84 6.87 -6.99
#